data_AF-G9L4Y3-F1
#
_entry.id   AF-G9L4Y3-F1
#
_cell.length_a   1.000
_cell.length_b   1.000
_cell.length_c   1.000
_cell.angle_alpha   90.00
_cell.angle_beta   90.00
_cell.angle_gamma   90.00
#
_symmetry.space_group_name_H-M   'P 1'
#
loop_
_entity.id
_entity.type
_entity.pdbx_description
1 polymer ?
#
loop_
_entity_poly.entity_id
_entity_poly.type
_entity_poly.pdbx_seq_one_letter_code
_entity_poly.pdbx_strand_id
1 'polypeptide(L)'
;GLKSIKGSCYNFCTAIFKDVTYKELKNLLNSKKIMLIDVREPWEIVEYGKIPGSVNIPLGEVGKALQMNPKDFKEKYNEVKPSKSDSLVFSCLAGVRSKKALDTAVSLGFNSAQHYAGGWKEWATYEFSEKKHG
;
A
#
# COMPACT_ATOMS: atom_id res chain seq x y z
N GLY A 1 43.08 19.59 29.33
CA GLY A 1 42.23 18.43 29.61
C GLY A 1 41.21 18.27 28.49
N LEU A 2 41.30 17.16 27.76
CA LEU A 2 40.23 16.34 27.13
C LEU A 2 38.95 17.00 26.54
N LYS A 3 38.78 16.75 25.22
CA LYS A 3 37.56 16.29 24.48
C LYS A 3 36.34 17.26 24.42
N SER A 4 35.53 17.38 23.36
CA SER A 4 35.25 16.56 22.19
C SER A 4 34.48 17.36 21.11
N ILE A 5 34.75 16.97 19.86
CA ILE A 5 34.11 17.23 18.56
C ILE A 5 32.58 17.00 18.45
N LYS A 6 31.95 17.86 17.61
CA LYS A 6 30.84 17.67 16.64
C LYS A 6 29.54 16.93 17.05
N GLY A 7 28.39 17.57 16.79
CA GLY A 7 27.10 16.92 16.50
C GLY A 7 26.37 17.73 15.42
N SER A 8 26.59 17.42 14.14
CA SER A 8 25.80 16.49 13.30
C SER A 8 24.39 17.00 12.99
N CYS A 9 24.28 17.58 11.79
CA CYS A 9 23.06 17.88 11.07
C CYS A 9 22.27 16.59 10.77
N TYR A 10 20.99 16.57 11.14
CA TYR A 10 20.05 15.59 10.61
C TYR A 10 18.85 16.35 10.04
N ASN A 11 18.89 16.56 8.73
CA ASN A 11 17.71 16.88 7.94
C ASN A 11 16.73 15.72 8.08
N PHE A 12 15.77 15.83 8.99
CA PHE A 12 14.59 14.99 8.96
C PHE A 12 13.76 15.41 7.75
N CYS A 13 14.01 14.77 6.59
CA CYS A 13 13.02 14.69 5.54
C CYS A 13 11.85 13.85 6.07
N THR A 14 10.92 14.47 6.80
CA THR A 14 9.61 13.87 7.01
C THR A 14 8.91 13.84 5.66
N ALA A 15 9.04 12.73 4.93
CA ALA A 15 8.20 12.49 3.78
C ALA A 15 6.75 12.57 4.25
N ILE A 16 5.99 13.55 3.74
CA ILE A 16 4.57 13.67 3.99
C ILE A 16 3.92 12.48 3.26
N PHE A 17 3.61 11.42 4.00
CA PHE A 17 2.88 10.28 3.45
C PHE A 17 1.45 10.71 3.18
N LYS A 18 1.11 10.81 1.89
CA LYS A 18 -0.17 11.32 1.43
C LYS A 18 -1.21 10.19 1.40
N ASP A 19 -2.38 10.47 1.97
CA ASP A 19 -3.57 9.64 1.82
C ASP A 19 -4.08 9.78 0.39
N VAL A 20 -4.41 8.64 -0.24
CA VAL A 20 -4.99 8.61 -1.59
C VAL A 20 -6.51 8.69 -1.47
N THR A 21 -7.15 9.54 -2.26
CA THR A 21 -8.63 9.59 -2.37
C THR A 21 -9.16 8.54 -3.36
N TYR A 22 -10.45 8.20 -3.32
CA TYR A 22 -11.08 7.29 -4.30
C TYR A 22 -10.78 7.71 -5.76
N LYS A 23 -10.96 9.00 -6.09
CA LYS A 23 -10.73 9.51 -7.45
C LYS A 23 -9.27 9.38 -7.88
N GLU A 24 -8.34 9.71 -7.00
CA GLU A 24 -6.91 9.54 -7.27
C GLU A 24 -6.56 8.06 -7.44
N LEU A 25 -7.07 7.17 -6.58
CA LEU A 25 -6.84 5.73 -6.70
C LEU A 25 -7.34 5.19 -8.04
N LYS A 26 -8.56 5.55 -8.46
CA LYS A 26 -9.14 5.13 -9.75
C LYS A 26 -8.28 5.59 -10.94
N ASN A 27 -7.78 6.82 -10.90
CA ASN A 27 -6.86 7.33 -11.93
C ASN A 27 -5.50 6.60 -11.93
N LEU A 28 -4.96 6.30 -10.76
CA LEU A 28 -3.70 5.57 -10.62
C LEU A 28 -3.82 4.12 -11.14
N LEU A 29 -4.93 3.45 -10.85
CA LEU A 29 -5.24 2.11 -11.36
C LEU A 29 -5.40 2.11 -12.89
N ASN A 30 -6.16 3.07 -13.43
CA ASN A 30 -6.36 3.20 -14.88
C ASN A 30 -5.06 3.46 -15.64
N SER A 31 -4.15 4.23 -15.05
CA SER A 31 -2.84 4.51 -15.64
C SER A 31 -1.82 3.38 -15.45
N LYS A 32 -2.15 2.32 -14.69
CA LYS A 32 -1.26 1.21 -14.33
C LYS A 32 0.10 1.66 -13.74
N LYS A 33 0.10 2.80 -13.05
CA LYS A 33 1.31 3.43 -12.47
C LYS A 33 1.62 2.96 -11.05
N ILE A 34 0.75 2.14 -10.47
CA ILE A 34 0.84 1.71 -9.07
C ILE A 34 0.68 0.20 -8.96
N MET A 35 1.19 -0.34 -7.86
CA MET A 35 0.78 -1.63 -7.34
C MET A 35 -0.15 -1.40 -6.14
N LEU A 36 -1.42 -1.78 -6.29
CA LEU A 36 -2.40 -1.72 -5.20
C LEU A 36 -2.34 -3.01 -4.38
N ILE A 37 -2.00 -2.90 -3.10
CA ILE A 37 -1.89 -4.02 -2.16
C ILE A 37 -3.07 -3.97 -1.19
N ASP A 38 -3.95 -4.97 -1.27
CA ASP A 38 -5.06 -5.17 -0.35
C ASP A 38 -4.61 -6.06 0.82
N VAL A 39 -4.55 -5.49 2.02
CA VAL A 39 -4.02 -6.13 3.23
C VAL A 39 -5.09 -6.80 4.10
N ARG A 40 -6.30 -6.99 3.54
CA ARG A 40 -7.35 -7.81 4.15
C ARG A 40 -6.95 -9.28 4.18
N GLU A 41 -7.64 -10.04 5.01
CA GLU A 41 -7.52 -11.49 5.01
C GLU A 41 -8.12 -12.09 3.73
N PRO A 42 -7.63 -13.23 3.22
CA PRO A 42 -8.12 -13.81 1.96
C PRO A 42 -9.62 -14.12 1.97
N TRP A 43 -10.17 -14.51 3.13
CA TRP A 43 -11.60 -14.78 3.26
C TRP A 43 -12.46 -13.52 3.05
N GLU A 44 -11.99 -12.33 3.45
CA GLU A 44 -12.69 -11.06 3.19
C GLU A 44 -12.72 -10.74 1.68
N ILE A 45 -11.70 -11.16 0.94
CA ILE A 45 -11.63 -11.00 -0.52
C ILE A 45 -12.65 -11.92 -1.20
N VAL A 46 -12.77 -13.16 -0.73
CA VAL A 46 -13.73 -14.13 -1.26
C VAL A 46 -15.17 -13.69 -0.97
N GLU A 47 -15.43 -13.24 0.26
CA GLU A 47 -16.78 -12.87 0.70
C GLU A 47 -17.28 -11.55 0.09
N TYR A 48 -16.45 -10.51 0.15
CA TYR A 48 -16.89 -9.16 -0.24
C TYR A 48 -16.41 -8.73 -1.63
N GLY A 49 -15.46 -9.46 -2.22
CA GLY A 49 -14.77 -9.05 -3.44
C GLY A 49 -13.54 -8.19 -3.17
N LYS A 50 -12.89 -7.75 -4.25
CA LYS A 50 -11.68 -6.92 -4.24
C LYS A 50 -11.74 -5.76 -5.21
N ILE A 51 -10.89 -4.77 -4.94
CA ILE A 51 -10.64 -3.66 -5.86
C ILE A 51 -9.98 -4.24 -7.12
N PRO A 52 -10.50 -3.98 -8.33
CA PRO A 52 -9.88 -4.46 -9.57
C PRO A 52 -8.41 -4.03 -9.67
N GLY A 53 -7.55 -4.97 -10.06
CA GLY A 53 -6.10 -4.74 -10.13
C GLY A 53 -5.36 -4.78 -8.80
N SER A 54 -6.03 -5.06 -7.67
CA SER A 54 -5.34 -5.27 -6.40
C SER A 54 -4.75 -6.68 -6.28
N VAL A 55 -3.57 -6.74 -5.64
CA VAL A 55 -2.98 -7.98 -5.12
C VAL A 55 -3.33 -8.12 -3.65
N ASN A 56 -3.67 -9.34 -3.19
CA ASN A 56 -3.92 -9.57 -1.78
C ASN A 56 -2.63 -10.02 -1.08
N ILE A 57 -2.18 -9.24 -0.10
CA ILE A 57 -1.05 -9.55 0.78
C ILE A 57 -1.50 -9.23 2.20
N PRO A 58 -1.99 -10.21 2.99
CA PRO A 58 -2.52 -9.96 4.32
C PRO A 58 -1.52 -9.18 5.20
N LEU A 59 -2.03 -8.33 6.09
CA LEU A 59 -1.19 -7.41 6.89
C LEU A 59 -0.03 -8.14 7.59
N GLY A 60 -0.28 -9.32 8.17
CA GLY A 60 0.75 -10.12 8.85
C GLY A 60 1.88 -10.61 7.95
N GLU A 61 1.68 -10.61 6.63
CA GLU A 61 2.67 -11.06 5.66
C GLU A 61 3.46 -9.92 4.99
N VAL A 62 2.96 -8.68 5.04
CA VAL A 62 3.51 -7.53 4.30
C VAL A 62 5.01 -7.37 4.52
N GLY A 63 5.48 -7.42 5.77
CA GLY A 63 6.89 -7.27 6.10
C GLY A 63 7.78 -8.35 5.46
N LYS A 64 7.30 -9.60 5.41
CA LYS A 64 8.02 -10.72 4.77
C LYS A 64 7.93 -10.65 3.25
N ALA A 65 6.76 -10.34 2.71
CA ALA A 65 6.50 -10.20 1.27
C ALA A 65 7.39 -9.11 0.64
N LEU A 66 7.53 -7.96 1.31
CA LEU A 66 8.35 -6.87 0.80
C LEU A 66 9.86 -7.14 0.89
N GLN A 67 10.31 -8.18 1.59
CA GLN A 67 11.72 -8.54 1.75
C GLN A 67 12.13 -9.87 1.08
N MET A 68 11.19 -10.76 0.74
CA MET A 68 11.52 -12.04 0.08
C MET A 68 12.11 -11.86 -1.33
N ASN A 69 12.71 -12.91 -1.89
CA ASN A 69 13.26 -12.81 -3.23
C ASN A 69 12.13 -12.66 -4.30
N PRO A 70 12.43 -12.13 -5.50
CA PRO A 70 11.41 -11.92 -6.54
C PRO A 70 10.70 -13.19 -7.02
N LYS A 71 11.38 -14.34 -7.01
CA LYS A 71 10.83 -15.62 -7.46
C LYS A 71 9.75 -16.11 -6.49
N ASP A 72 10.06 -16.17 -5.20
CA ASP A 72 9.11 -16.58 -4.15
C ASP A 72 7.89 -15.64 -4.11
N PHE A 73 8.11 -14.34 -4.32
CA PHE A 73 7.03 -13.36 -4.37
C PHE A 73 6.09 -13.64 -5.55
N LYS A 74 6.65 -13.92 -6.74
CA LYS A 74 5.87 -14.24 -7.93
C LYS A 74 5.11 -15.55 -7.79
N GLU A 75 5.73 -16.57 -7.20
CA GLU A 75 5.07 -17.86 -6.94
C GLU A 75 3.93 -17.72 -5.92
N LYS A 76 4.13 -16.94 -4.84
CA LYS A 76 3.13 -16.82 -3.77
C LYS A 76 1.96 -15.89 -4.12
N TYR A 77 2.24 -14.73 -4.71
CA TYR A 77 1.24 -13.68 -4.93
C TYR A 77 0.81 -13.53 -6.39
N ASN A 78 1.38 -14.34 -7.28
CA ASN A 78 1.19 -14.28 -8.74
C ASN A 78 1.51 -12.89 -9.34
N GLU A 79 2.31 -12.07 -8.66
CA GLU A 79 2.65 -10.71 -9.07
C GLU A 79 4.16 -10.47 -9.12
N VAL A 80 4.59 -9.45 -9.86
CA VAL A 80 6.00 -9.06 -9.87
C VAL A 80 6.32 -8.34 -8.56
N LYS A 81 7.41 -8.72 -7.90
CA LYS A 81 7.85 -8.06 -6.67
C LYS A 81 8.17 -6.59 -6.95
N PRO A 82 7.61 -5.64 -6.18
CA PRO A 82 7.91 -4.24 -6.38
C PRO A 82 9.35 -3.89 -5.94
N SER A 83 9.96 -2.98 -6.69
CA SER A 83 11.20 -2.30 -6.35
C SER A 83 10.95 -1.17 -5.35
N LYS A 84 12.00 -0.67 -4.68
CA LYS A 84 11.90 0.42 -3.69
C LYS A 84 11.42 1.75 -4.28
N SER A 85 11.62 1.96 -5.58
CA SER A 85 11.18 3.15 -6.32
C SER A 85 9.75 3.05 -6.82
N ASP A 86 9.15 1.86 -6.83
CA ASP A 86 7.80 1.67 -7.35
C ASP A 86 6.75 2.32 -6.43
N SER A 87 5.69 2.83 -7.05
CA SER A 87 4.59 3.45 -6.32
C SER A 87 3.65 2.37 -5.77
N LEU A 88 3.53 2.31 -4.45
CA LEU A 88 2.68 1.35 -3.76
C LEU A 88 1.50 2.09 -3.14
N VAL A 89 0.31 1.51 -3.25
CA VAL A 89 -0.86 1.97 -2.49
C VAL A 89 -1.40 0.82 -1.66
N PHE A 90 -1.52 1.02 -0.35
CA PHE A 90 -2.11 0.03 0.55
C PHE A 90 -3.60 0.30 0.76
N SER A 91 -4.43 -0.73 0.67
CA SER A 91 -5.85 -0.70 1.00
C SER A 91 -6.19 -1.79 2.00
N CYS A 92 -7.25 -1.60 2.78
CA CYS A 92 -7.83 -2.64 3.61
C CYS A 92 -9.35 -2.44 3.67
N LEU A 93 -10.04 -2.92 4.71
CA LEU A 93 -11.48 -2.69 4.83
C LEU A 93 -11.86 -1.22 5.04
N ALA A 94 -11.15 -0.50 5.92
CA ALA A 94 -11.51 0.85 6.39
C ALA A 94 -10.29 1.68 6.86
N GLY A 95 -9.14 1.56 6.19
CA GLY A 95 -7.95 2.38 6.43
C GLY A 95 -6.98 1.95 7.55
N VAL A 96 -7.46 1.33 8.63
CA VAL A 96 -6.60 1.05 9.82
C VAL A 96 -5.43 0.11 9.52
N ARG A 97 -5.69 -1.02 8.84
CA ARG A 97 -4.64 -2.02 8.52
C ARG A 97 -3.71 -1.52 7.43
N SER A 98 -4.24 -0.78 6.44
CA SER A 98 -3.42 -0.21 5.36
C SER A 98 -2.46 0.85 5.86
N LYS A 99 -2.81 1.61 6.91
CA LYS A 99 -1.86 2.53 7.57
C LYS A 99 -0.66 1.78 8.16
N LYS A 100 -0.92 0.69 8.90
CA LYS A 100 0.16 -0.15 9.47
C LYS A 100 1.05 -0.78 8.38
N ALA A 101 0.45 -1.19 7.26
CA ALA A 101 1.18 -1.72 6.13
C ALA A 101 2.06 -0.66 5.45
N LEU A 102 1.55 0.57 5.32
CA LEU A 102 2.32 1.72 4.85
C LEU A 102 3.53 1.96 5.77
N ASP A 103 3.34 2.04 7.08
CA ASP A 103 4.45 2.25 8.03
C ASP A 103 5.53 1.17 7.90
N THR A 104 5.11 -0.09 7.72
CA THR A 104 6.01 -1.22 7.48
C THR A 104 6.77 -1.10 6.16
N ALA A 105 6.11 -0.67 5.08
CA ALA A 105 6.76 -0.50 3.79
C ALA A 105 7.78 0.65 3.82
N VAL A 106 7.44 1.74 4.50
CA VAL A 106 8.31 2.89 4.70
C VAL A 106 9.54 2.50 5.51
N SER A 107 9.39 1.74 6.61
CA SER A 107 10.54 1.28 7.40
C SER A 107 11.47 0.37 6.60
N LEU A 108 10.98 -0.23 5.52
CA LEU A 108 11.74 -1.04 4.58
C LEU A 108 12.29 -0.22 3.39
N GLY A 109 12.09 1.09 3.35
CA GLY A 109 12.63 1.99 2.31
C GLY A 109 11.76 2.15 1.05
N PHE A 110 10.48 1.74 1.08
CA PHE A 110 9.54 2.06 0.00
C PHE A 110 8.99 3.49 0.21
N ASN A 111 9.75 4.49 -0.22
CA ASN A 111 9.43 5.89 0.06
C ASN A 111 8.25 6.45 -0.76
N SER A 112 7.91 5.80 -1.88
CA SER A 112 6.75 6.13 -2.72
C SER A 112 5.46 5.44 -2.27
N ALA A 113 5.44 4.84 -1.07
CA ALA A 113 4.27 4.16 -0.53
C ALA A 113 3.22 5.17 -0.02
N GLN A 114 1.96 4.87 -0.29
CA GLN A 114 0.79 5.62 0.14
C GLN A 114 -0.27 4.67 0.69
N HIS A 115 -1.33 5.18 1.32
CA HIS A 115 -2.47 4.35 1.68
C HIS A 115 -3.81 4.99 1.28
N TYR A 116 -4.75 4.13 0.93
CA TYR A 116 -6.14 4.49 0.68
C TYR A 116 -6.91 4.40 2.00
N ALA A 117 -7.29 5.55 2.55
CA ALA A 117 -7.93 5.64 3.87
C ALA A 117 -9.39 5.11 3.87
N GLY A 118 -10.14 5.35 2.79
CA GLY A 118 -11.53 4.90 2.67
C GLY A 118 -11.69 3.37 2.61
N GLY A 119 -10.66 2.65 2.15
CA GLY A 119 -10.63 1.20 2.05
C GLY A 119 -11.73 0.63 1.15
N TRP A 120 -11.93 -0.69 1.24
CA TRP A 120 -12.96 -1.40 0.47
C TRP A 120 -14.37 -0.84 0.69
N LYS A 121 -14.70 -0.39 1.92
CA LYS A 121 -16.03 0.17 2.21
C LYS A 121 -16.36 1.37 1.33
N GLU A 122 -15.46 2.35 1.27
CA GLU A 122 -15.67 3.54 0.44
C GLU A 122 -15.68 3.18 -1.06
N TRP A 123 -14.75 2.33 -1.49
CA TRP A 123 -14.70 1.84 -2.88
C TRP A 123 -16.02 1.20 -3.30
N ALA A 124 -16.54 0.27 -2.50
CA ALA A 124 -17.78 -0.42 -2.79
C ALA A 124 -18.96 0.57 -2.87
N THR A 125 -19.06 1.52 -1.94
CA THR A 125 -20.11 2.56 -1.97
C THR A 125 -20.10 3.34 -3.28
N TYR A 126 -18.94 3.81 -3.74
CA TYR A 126 -18.85 4.57 -5.00
C TYR A 126 -19.19 3.71 -6.23
N GLU A 127 -18.65 2.50 -6.31
CA GLU A 127 -18.92 1.60 -7.44
C GLU A 127 -20.39 1.17 -7.53
N PHE A 128 -21.08 0.99 -6.39
CA PHE A 128 -22.52 0.75 -6.39
C PHE A 128 -23.32 1.98 -6.81
N SER A 129 -22.86 3.19 -6.49
CA SER A 129 -23.53 4.43 -6.91
C SER A 129 -23.38 4.70 -8.40
N GLU A 130 -22.19 4.47 -8.98
CA GLU A 130 -21.93 4.69 -10.39
C GLU A 130 -22.74 3.73 -11.28
N LYS A 131 -22.90 2.47 -10.86
CA LYS A 131 -23.72 1.47 -11.59
C LYS A 131 -25.23 1.75 -11.57
N LYS A 132 -25.72 2.62 -10.68
CA LYS A 132 -27.14 3.01 -10.66
C LYS A 132 -27.46 4.15 -11.63
N HIS A 133 -26.47 4.78 -12.23
CA HIS A 133 -26.64 5.97 -13.07
C HIS A 133 -26.09 5.79 -14.51
N GLY A 134 -25.49 4.65 -14.83
CA GLY A 134 -25.09 4.26 -16.18
C GLY A 134 -25.92 3.09 -16.67
#